data_AF-A0A6A7FZ92-F1
#
_entry.id   AF-A0A6A7FZ92-F1
#
_cell.length_a   1.000
_cell.length_b   1.000
_cell.length_c   1.000
_cell.angle_alpha   90.00
_cell.angle_beta   90.00
_cell.angle_gamma   90.00
#
_symmetry.space_group_name_H-M   'P 1'
#
loop_
_entity.id
_entity.type
_entity.pdbx_description
1 polymer ?
#
loop_
_entity_poly.entity_id
_entity_poly.type
_entity_poly.pdbx_seq_one_letter_code
_entity_poly.pdbx_strand_id
1 'polypeptide(L)'
;HIAMSYTALSVLKIVGDDFSRLNRKSIINALRSLQCDNGSFMPVATESENDMRFVFCACAISEMLHDWSGFDPKKAVEFIVESQSYDGGFGLRRGTEGHGGSTYCAVAALSLLGAIDSVRDRTGLIRWCISRQGDGFSGRPNKSSDSCYSFWIGATLKMLDAYDLTCPERNREFNMSCQSSFGGFGKVPEARPDLLHSYMGLCGLSLMGLDDLQKIDPVFGFGVRAAAHDPLEHLKTTRGSKSPSS
;
A
#
# COMPACT_ATOMS: atom_id res chain seq x y z
N HIS A 1 1.58 7.22 16.21
CA HIS A 1 2.35 7.21 14.95
C HIS A 1 1.50 6.59 13.85
N ILE A 2 1.28 7.26 12.73
CA ILE A 2 0.30 6.84 11.71
C ILE A 2 0.60 5.46 11.11
N ALA A 3 1.86 5.17 10.77
CA ALA A 3 2.23 3.86 10.24
C ALA A 3 1.98 2.72 11.25
N MET A 4 2.09 2.99 12.56
CA MET A 4 1.82 2.00 13.59
C MET A 4 0.32 1.80 13.77
N SER A 5 -0.49 2.86 13.66
CA SER A 5 -1.95 2.75 13.63
C SER A 5 -2.41 1.93 12.42
N TYR A 6 -1.84 2.18 11.25
CA TYR A 6 -2.10 1.40 10.04
C TYR A 6 -1.79 -0.09 10.25
N THR A 7 -0.56 -0.43 10.63
CA THR A 7 -0.17 -1.84 10.79
C THR A 7 -0.92 -2.54 11.92
N ALA A 8 -1.22 -1.86 13.03
CA ALA A 8 -2.02 -2.42 14.12
C ALA A 8 -3.44 -2.78 13.66
N LEU A 9 -4.11 -1.89 12.91
CA LEU A 9 -5.42 -2.18 12.32
C LEU A 9 -5.36 -3.32 11.31
N SER A 10 -4.32 -3.35 10.46
CA SER A 10 -4.12 -4.46 9.52
C SER A 10 -3.94 -5.79 10.24
N VAL A 11 -3.14 -5.84 11.29
CA VAL A 11 -2.95 -7.06 12.11
C VAL A 11 -4.27 -7.50 12.74
N LEU A 12 -5.02 -6.57 13.35
CA LEU A 12 -6.34 -6.87 13.94
C LEU A 12 -7.30 -7.45 12.89
N LYS A 13 -7.34 -6.86 11.69
CA LYS A 13 -8.15 -7.35 10.56
C LYS A 13 -7.69 -8.71 10.06
N ILE A 14 -6.38 -8.97 9.99
CA ILE A 14 -5.81 -10.27 9.59
C ILE A 14 -6.19 -11.38 10.58
N VAL A 15 -6.20 -11.09 11.89
CA VAL A 15 -6.58 -12.07 12.93
C VAL A 15 -8.10 -12.18 13.15
N GLY A 16 -8.91 -11.40 12.43
CA GLY A 16 -10.37 -11.45 12.50
C GLY A 16 -11.00 -10.73 13.70
N ASP A 17 -10.34 -9.70 14.23
CA ASP A 17 -10.93 -8.82 15.25
C ASP A 17 -12.04 -7.95 14.64
N ASP A 18 -13.09 -7.70 15.41
CA ASP A 18 -14.28 -6.95 14.99
C ASP A 18 -14.17 -5.44 15.25
N PHE A 19 -13.01 -4.93 15.67
CA PHE A 19 -12.77 -3.51 15.94
C PHE A 19 -13.71 -2.90 17.01
N SER A 20 -14.46 -3.71 17.76
CA SER A 20 -15.43 -3.26 18.78
C SER A 20 -14.75 -2.50 19.92
N ARG A 21 -13.50 -2.88 20.24
CA ARG A 21 -12.68 -2.30 21.32
C ARG A 21 -11.92 -1.04 20.91
N LEU A 22 -11.94 -0.67 19.63
CA LEU A 22 -11.20 0.49 19.14
C LEU A 22 -11.90 1.79 19.51
N ASN A 23 -11.14 2.75 20.03
CA ASN A 23 -11.59 4.14 20.08
C ASN A 23 -11.44 4.80 18.70
N ARG A 24 -12.36 4.45 17.78
CA ARG A 24 -12.35 4.92 16.39
C ARG A 24 -12.38 6.44 16.29
N LYS A 25 -13.15 7.12 17.15
CA LYS A 25 -13.21 8.59 17.21
C LYS A 25 -11.84 9.22 17.47
N SER A 26 -11.07 8.67 18.40
CA SER A 26 -9.71 9.16 18.68
C SER A 26 -8.75 8.90 17.52
N ILE A 27 -8.87 7.77 16.81
CA ILE A 27 -8.05 7.48 15.64
C ILE A 27 -8.34 8.51 14.52
N ILE A 28 -9.62 8.78 14.25
CA ILE A 28 -10.04 9.76 13.23
C ILE A 28 -9.63 11.19 13.61
N ASN A 29 -9.76 11.57 14.88
CA ASN A 29 -9.26 12.86 15.37
C ASN A 29 -7.74 12.97 15.25
N ALA A 30 -7.00 11.88 15.46
CA ALA A 30 -5.56 11.86 15.24
C ALA A 30 -5.24 12.10 13.75
N LEU A 31 -5.90 11.42 12.82
CA LEU A 31 -5.71 11.68 11.37
C LEU A 31 -5.91 13.16 11.03
N ARG A 32 -6.91 13.81 11.64
CA ARG A 32 -7.20 15.24 11.41
C ARG A 32 -6.07 16.15 11.83
N SER A 33 -5.36 15.80 12.90
CA SER A 33 -4.20 16.56 13.36
C SER A 33 -2.92 16.32 12.54
N LEU A 34 -2.92 15.30 11.66
CA LEU A 34 -1.72 14.88 10.94
C LEU A 34 -1.69 15.36 9.48
N GLN A 35 -2.84 15.70 8.89
CA GLN A 35 -2.84 16.23 7.52
C GLN A 35 -2.23 17.64 7.48
N CYS A 36 -1.26 17.84 6.61
CA CYS A 36 -0.64 19.13 6.34
C CYS A 36 -1.46 19.95 5.33
N ASP A 37 -1.19 21.26 5.25
CA ASP A 37 -1.90 22.17 4.34
C ASP A 37 -1.82 21.75 2.86
N ASN A 38 -0.68 21.16 2.47
CA ASN A 38 -0.39 20.65 1.13
C ASN A 38 -1.05 19.29 0.82
N GLY A 39 -1.82 18.72 1.75
CA GLY A 39 -2.53 17.44 1.59
C GLY A 39 -1.75 16.18 1.99
N SER A 40 -0.44 16.30 2.26
CA SER A 40 0.36 15.20 2.83
C SER A 40 0.05 14.96 4.31
N PHE A 41 0.71 13.97 4.93
CA PHE A 41 0.53 13.65 6.34
C PHE A 41 1.87 13.58 7.07
N MET A 42 1.90 14.03 8.32
CA MET A 42 2.98 13.73 9.27
C MET A 42 2.75 12.38 9.97
N PRO A 43 3.80 11.71 10.46
CA PRO A 43 3.68 10.47 11.20
C PRO A 43 3.15 10.66 12.64
N VAL A 44 3.41 11.81 13.24
CA VAL A 44 3.07 12.17 14.63
C VAL A 44 2.64 13.63 14.68
N ALA A 45 1.93 14.03 15.75
CA ALA A 45 1.38 15.39 15.90
C ALA A 45 2.43 16.45 16.26
N THR A 46 3.69 16.05 16.40
CA THR A 46 4.84 16.94 16.52
C THR A 46 5.47 17.12 15.15
N GLU A 47 6.13 18.26 14.93
CA GLU A 47 6.81 18.56 13.66
C GLU A 47 7.76 17.41 13.26
N SER A 48 7.57 16.92 12.04
CA SER A 48 8.26 15.77 11.48
C SER A 48 8.21 15.85 9.95
N GLU A 49 8.81 14.87 9.27
CA GLU A 49 8.67 14.73 7.84
C GLU A 49 7.21 14.42 7.42
N ASN A 50 6.85 14.72 6.17
CA ASN A 50 5.51 14.48 5.62
C ASN A 50 5.61 14.02 4.16
N ASP A 51 5.12 12.85 3.82
CA ASP A 51 5.30 12.33 2.46
C ASP A 51 4.28 11.26 2.10
N MET A 52 4.40 10.76 0.87
CA MET A 52 3.52 9.76 0.27
C MET A 52 3.28 8.51 1.14
N ARG A 53 4.25 8.10 1.97
CA ARG A 53 4.11 6.94 2.85
C ARG A 53 2.95 7.12 3.82
N PHE A 54 2.82 8.32 4.37
CA PHE A 54 1.82 8.65 5.38
C PHE A 54 0.46 8.96 4.76
N VAL A 55 0.42 9.43 3.51
CA VAL A 55 -0.82 9.55 2.74
C VAL A 55 -1.47 8.17 2.56
N PHE A 56 -0.70 7.17 2.14
CA PHE A 56 -1.20 5.79 2.05
C PHE A 56 -1.69 5.27 3.40
N CYS A 57 -0.92 5.48 4.49
CA CYS A 57 -1.35 5.06 5.83
C CYS A 57 -2.69 5.70 6.24
N ALA A 58 -2.88 7.00 5.98
CA ALA A 58 -4.12 7.71 6.29
C ALA A 58 -5.31 7.11 5.51
N CYS A 59 -5.15 6.88 4.21
CA CYS A 59 -6.18 6.30 3.35
C CYS A 59 -6.53 4.86 3.79
N ALA A 60 -5.52 4.02 4.07
CA ALA A 60 -5.74 2.65 4.50
C ALA A 60 -6.45 2.58 5.87
N ILE A 61 -6.11 3.47 6.81
CA ILE A 61 -6.81 3.57 8.10
C ILE A 61 -8.27 3.99 7.88
N SER A 62 -8.52 5.03 7.08
CA SER A 62 -9.87 5.51 6.81
C SER A 62 -10.73 4.46 6.10
N GLU A 63 -10.16 3.70 5.17
CA GLU A 63 -10.86 2.60 4.51
C GLU A 63 -11.22 1.48 5.49
N MET A 64 -10.26 1.01 6.30
CA MET A 64 -10.50 -0.05 7.29
C MET A 64 -11.53 0.34 8.36
N LEU A 65 -11.67 1.64 8.64
CA LEU A 65 -12.65 2.17 9.61
C LEU A 65 -13.96 2.64 8.97
N HIS A 66 -14.06 2.62 7.63
CA HIS A 66 -15.16 3.21 6.87
C HIS A 66 -15.49 4.66 7.28
N ASP A 67 -14.47 5.46 7.61
CA ASP A 67 -14.60 6.84 8.04
C ASP A 67 -13.49 7.73 7.47
N TRP A 68 -13.88 8.56 6.50
CA TRP A 68 -13.01 9.51 5.79
C TRP A 68 -13.12 10.94 6.34
N SER A 69 -13.85 11.17 7.44
CA SER A 69 -14.00 12.50 8.07
C SER A 69 -12.75 12.99 8.81
N GLY A 70 -11.70 12.15 8.83
CA GLY A 70 -10.42 12.44 9.46
C GLY A 70 -9.54 13.40 8.69
N PHE A 71 -9.82 13.71 7.42
CA PHE A 71 -8.98 14.60 6.62
C PHE A 71 -9.73 15.08 5.37
N ASP A 72 -9.12 15.97 4.59
CA ASP A 72 -9.62 16.39 3.27
C ASP A 72 -9.11 15.45 2.17
N PRO A 73 -9.97 14.61 1.57
CA PRO A 73 -9.56 13.66 0.53
C PRO A 73 -9.11 14.37 -0.75
N LYS A 74 -9.66 15.55 -1.07
CA LYS A 74 -9.30 16.27 -2.29
C LYS A 74 -7.87 16.78 -2.22
N LYS A 75 -7.48 17.36 -1.09
CA LYS A 75 -6.09 17.77 -0.86
C LYS A 75 -5.12 16.59 -0.92
N ALA A 76 -5.51 15.42 -0.41
CA ALA A 76 -4.69 14.22 -0.52
C ALA A 76 -4.50 13.80 -1.99
N VAL A 77 -5.56 13.80 -2.81
CA VAL A 77 -5.47 13.55 -4.26
C VAL A 77 -4.57 14.58 -4.93
N GLU A 78 -4.72 15.87 -4.64
CA GLU A 78 -3.88 16.94 -5.19
C GLU A 78 -2.39 16.71 -4.87
N PHE A 79 -2.06 16.41 -3.61
CA PHE A 79 -0.69 16.07 -3.20
C PHE A 79 -0.12 14.89 -3.99
N ILE A 80 -0.91 13.82 -4.14
CA ILE A 80 -0.49 12.61 -4.86
C ILE A 80 -0.18 12.97 -6.32
N VAL A 81 -1.14 13.62 -6.99
CA VAL A 81 -1.08 13.99 -8.40
C VAL A 81 0.08 14.95 -8.68
N GLU A 82 0.38 15.88 -7.78
CA GLU A 82 1.54 16.78 -7.87
C GLU A 82 2.89 16.09 -7.63
N SER A 83 2.88 14.90 -7.03
CA SER A 83 4.09 14.13 -6.74
C SER A 83 4.50 13.19 -7.88
N GLN A 84 3.75 13.15 -9.00
CA GLN A 84 4.19 12.45 -10.20
C GLN A 84 5.40 13.16 -10.81
N SER A 85 6.52 12.45 -10.91
CA SER A 85 7.79 12.92 -11.46
C SER A 85 7.75 12.94 -12.99
N TYR A 86 8.68 13.68 -13.60
CA TYR A 86 8.80 13.82 -15.06
C TYR A 86 9.07 12.50 -15.79
N ASP A 87 9.62 11.51 -15.09
CA ASP A 87 9.95 10.18 -15.63
C ASP A 87 8.76 9.20 -15.53
N GLY A 88 7.63 9.61 -14.93
CA GLY A 88 6.37 8.86 -14.88
C GLY A 88 6.07 8.21 -13.53
N GLY A 89 7.10 7.89 -12.72
CA GLY A 89 6.92 7.38 -11.36
C GLY A 89 6.48 8.45 -10.36
N PHE A 90 6.09 8.07 -9.15
CA PHE A 90 5.82 9.04 -8.08
C PHE A 90 7.00 9.17 -7.13
N GLY A 91 7.36 10.40 -6.80
CA GLY A 91 8.28 10.71 -5.72
C GLY A 91 7.61 10.71 -4.35
N LEU A 92 8.40 10.88 -3.30
CA LEU A 92 7.89 11.04 -1.93
C LEU A 92 7.09 12.34 -1.76
N ARG A 93 7.48 13.38 -2.52
CA ARG A 93 6.83 14.70 -2.60
C ARG A 93 7.01 15.28 -4.01
N ARG A 94 6.29 16.36 -4.31
CA ARG A 94 6.50 17.15 -5.53
C ARG A 94 7.99 17.47 -5.76
N GLY A 95 8.45 17.22 -6.98
CA GLY A 95 9.83 17.51 -7.41
C GLY A 95 10.89 16.51 -6.94
N THR A 96 10.51 15.42 -6.27
CA THR A 96 11.45 14.36 -5.86
C THR A 96 11.49 13.21 -6.87
N GLU A 97 12.60 12.47 -6.88
CA GLU A 97 12.85 11.32 -7.77
C GLU A 97 11.73 10.27 -7.68
N GLY A 98 11.26 9.77 -8.82
CA GLY A 98 10.33 8.63 -8.88
C GLY A 98 10.91 7.40 -8.19
N HIS A 99 10.14 6.78 -7.29
CA HIS A 99 10.60 5.64 -6.50
C HIS A 99 9.51 4.59 -6.33
N GLY A 100 9.87 3.30 -6.37
CA GLY A 100 8.89 2.20 -6.41
C GLY A 100 7.96 2.17 -5.19
N GLY A 101 8.51 2.43 -4.00
CA GLY A 101 7.71 2.49 -2.77
C GLY A 101 6.72 3.66 -2.72
N SER A 102 7.11 4.86 -3.16
CA SER A 102 6.18 6.00 -3.22
C SER A 102 5.18 5.85 -4.36
N THR A 103 5.59 5.25 -5.47
CA THR A 103 4.70 4.89 -6.58
C THR A 103 3.61 3.94 -6.12
N TYR A 104 3.98 2.89 -5.38
CA TYR A 104 2.99 2.02 -4.73
C TYR A 104 2.05 2.80 -3.81
N CYS A 105 2.60 3.59 -2.89
CA CYS A 105 1.78 4.35 -1.93
C CYS A 105 0.81 5.30 -2.64
N ALA A 106 1.25 5.99 -3.69
CA ALA A 106 0.43 6.89 -4.50
C ALA A 106 -0.72 6.15 -5.18
N VAL A 107 -0.42 5.06 -5.91
CA VAL A 107 -1.42 4.30 -6.67
C VAL A 107 -2.39 3.59 -5.74
N ALA A 108 -1.91 3.01 -4.63
CA ALA A 108 -2.76 2.40 -3.62
C ALA A 108 -3.68 3.43 -2.95
N ALA A 109 -3.17 4.60 -2.57
CA ALA A 109 -3.97 5.67 -1.99
C ALA A 109 -5.05 6.16 -2.96
N LEU A 110 -4.71 6.38 -4.25
CA LEU A 110 -5.70 6.76 -5.27
C LEU A 110 -6.75 5.67 -5.49
N SER A 111 -6.37 4.39 -5.43
CA SER A 111 -7.31 3.27 -5.51
C SER A 111 -8.31 3.31 -4.35
N LEU A 112 -7.84 3.52 -3.12
CA LEU A 112 -8.68 3.64 -1.93
C LEU A 112 -9.59 4.87 -1.97
N LEU A 113 -9.11 5.97 -2.54
CA LEU A 113 -9.86 7.21 -2.71
C LEU A 113 -10.87 7.16 -3.88
N GLY A 114 -10.89 6.07 -4.66
CA GLY A 114 -11.69 5.99 -5.89
C GLY A 114 -11.27 7.01 -6.96
N ALA A 115 -10.00 7.43 -6.94
CA ALA A 115 -9.45 8.51 -7.75
C ALA A 115 -8.29 8.06 -8.66
N ILE A 116 -8.22 6.75 -8.98
CA ILE A 116 -7.16 6.16 -9.81
C ILE A 116 -7.02 6.82 -11.19
N ASP A 117 -8.12 7.32 -11.74
CA ASP A 117 -8.16 8.01 -13.03
C ASP A 117 -7.56 9.43 -12.97
N SER A 118 -7.16 9.92 -11.79
CA SER A 118 -6.48 11.20 -11.61
C SER A 118 -4.99 11.16 -11.93
N VAL A 119 -4.42 9.98 -12.20
CA VAL A 119 -3.03 9.85 -12.67
C VAL A 119 -2.85 10.60 -13.99
N ARG A 120 -1.97 11.62 -14.02
CA ARG A 120 -1.83 12.53 -15.18
C ARG A 120 -1.35 11.82 -16.44
N ASP A 121 -0.36 10.95 -16.28
CA ASP A 121 0.21 10.13 -17.35
C ASP A 121 0.22 8.66 -16.94
N ARG A 122 -0.91 7.98 -17.14
CA ARG A 122 -1.05 6.55 -16.82
C ARG A 122 -0.13 5.69 -17.68
N THR A 123 0.02 6.01 -18.96
CA THR A 123 0.87 5.25 -19.88
C THR A 123 2.35 5.39 -19.51
N GLY A 124 2.81 6.61 -19.20
CA GLY A 124 4.15 6.87 -18.70
C GLY A 124 4.42 6.17 -17.36
N LEU A 125 3.45 6.16 -16.45
CA LEU A 125 3.54 5.42 -15.19
C LEU A 125 3.71 3.91 -15.40
N ILE A 126 2.90 3.31 -16.28
CA ILE A 126 2.99 1.88 -16.61
C ILE A 126 4.36 1.58 -17.23
N ARG A 127 4.81 2.38 -18.20
CA ARG A 127 6.14 2.26 -18.81
C ARG A 127 7.25 2.37 -17.75
N TRP A 128 7.15 3.34 -16.86
CA TRP A 128 8.11 3.53 -15.76
C TRP A 128 8.16 2.28 -14.88
N CYS A 129 7.02 1.73 -14.47
CA CYS A 129 6.94 0.52 -13.65
C CYS A 129 7.53 -0.72 -14.35
N ILE A 130 7.17 -0.98 -15.61
CA ILE A 130 7.70 -2.13 -16.37
C ILE A 130 9.21 -2.00 -16.55
N SER A 131 9.72 -0.78 -16.80
CA SER A 131 11.15 -0.51 -16.93
C SER A 131 11.95 -0.66 -15.63
N ARG A 132 11.31 -1.02 -14.52
CA ARG A 132 11.97 -1.46 -13.29
C ARG A 132 12.34 -2.95 -13.31
N GLN A 133 11.81 -3.72 -14.25
CA GLN A 133 12.11 -5.14 -14.33
C GLN A 133 13.51 -5.38 -14.93
N GLY A 134 14.38 -5.99 -14.13
CA GLY A 134 15.62 -6.64 -14.56
C GLY A 134 15.48 -8.14 -14.32
N ASP A 135 16.34 -8.71 -13.47
CA ASP A 135 16.16 -10.08 -12.95
C ASP A 135 15.01 -10.14 -11.95
N GLY A 136 14.93 -9.16 -11.05
CA GLY A 136 13.76 -8.86 -10.24
C GLY A 136 13.19 -7.51 -10.63
N PHE A 137 12.74 -6.75 -9.64
CA PHE A 137 12.41 -5.34 -9.80
C PHE A 137 13.37 -4.45 -9.01
N SER A 138 13.71 -3.29 -9.56
CA SER A 138 14.43 -2.24 -8.83
C SER A 138 13.49 -1.11 -8.41
N GLY A 139 13.87 -0.38 -7.36
CA GLY A 139 13.07 0.76 -6.89
C GLY A 139 13.21 2.02 -7.72
N ARG A 140 14.30 2.14 -8.49
CA ARG A 140 14.69 3.35 -9.21
C ARG A 140 15.51 3.00 -10.45
N PRO A 141 15.51 3.87 -11.48
CA PRO A 141 16.42 3.74 -12.62
C PRO A 141 17.89 3.55 -12.17
N ASN A 142 18.62 2.70 -12.88
CA ASN A 142 20.05 2.42 -12.63
C ASN A 142 20.39 1.89 -11.22
N LYS A 143 19.42 1.34 -10.49
CA LYS A 143 19.65 0.58 -9.25
C LYS A 143 19.44 -0.90 -9.47
N SER A 144 20.16 -1.71 -8.70
CA SER A 144 20.00 -3.16 -8.67
C SER A 144 18.61 -3.58 -8.23
N SER A 145 18.20 -4.79 -8.64
CA SER A 145 16.97 -5.41 -8.17
C SER A 145 17.02 -5.66 -6.65
N ASP A 146 15.85 -5.63 -6.03
CA ASP A 146 15.66 -5.86 -4.60
C ASP A 146 14.31 -6.57 -4.41
N SER A 147 14.31 -7.68 -3.67
CA SER A 147 13.18 -8.61 -3.54
C SER A 147 11.89 -7.94 -3.07
N CYS A 148 11.96 -6.85 -2.30
CA CYS A 148 10.75 -6.16 -1.86
C CYS A 148 10.01 -5.45 -3.01
N TYR A 149 10.70 -5.08 -4.09
CA TYR A 149 10.05 -4.46 -5.25
C TYR A 149 9.27 -5.44 -6.11
N SER A 150 9.49 -6.76 -5.96
CA SER A 150 8.60 -7.77 -6.52
C SER A 150 7.15 -7.57 -6.03
N PHE A 151 6.98 -7.06 -4.80
CA PHE A 151 5.68 -6.57 -4.33
C PHE A 151 5.44 -5.11 -4.71
N TRP A 152 6.31 -4.14 -4.35
CA TRP A 152 5.98 -2.72 -4.51
C TRP A 152 5.66 -2.33 -5.98
N ILE A 153 6.49 -2.77 -6.93
CA ILE A 153 6.23 -2.52 -8.35
C ILE A 153 5.15 -3.48 -8.88
N GLY A 154 5.19 -4.74 -8.48
CA GLY A 154 4.23 -5.75 -8.92
C GLY A 154 2.79 -5.40 -8.56
N ALA A 155 2.53 -5.01 -7.31
CA ALA A 155 1.22 -4.61 -6.82
C ALA A 155 0.75 -3.32 -7.51
N THR A 156 1.66 -2.38 -7.75
CA THR A 156 1.37 -1.18 -8.55
C THR A 156 0.87 -1.55 -9.94
N LEU A 157 1.57 -2.46 -10.63
CA LEU A 157 1.16 -2.94 -11.94
C LEU A 157 -0.14 -3.74 -11.91
N LYS A 158 -0.43 -4.50 -10.84
CA LYS A 158 -1.72 -5.18 -10.65
C LYS A 158 -2.87 -4.18 -10.48
N MET A 159 -2.69 -3.12 -9.68
CA MET A 159 -3.70 -2.05 -9.53
C MET A 159 -3.91 -1.27 -10.84
N LEU A 160 -2.89 -1.21 -11.71
CA LEU A 160 -2.96 -0.57 -13.02
C LEU A 160 -3.45 -1.51 -14.14
N ASP A 161 -3.80 -2.76 -13.84
CA ASP A 161 -4.19 -3.78 -14.81
C ASP A 161 -3.13 -3.97 -15.93
N ALA A 162 -1.86 -3.97 -15.52
CA ALA A 162 -0.71 -3.95 -16.43
C ALA A 162 0.39 -4.95 -16.03
N TYR A 163 0.12 -5.85 -15.07
CA TYR A 163 1.11 -6.83 -14.60
C TYR A 163 1.49 -7.85 -15.69
N ASP A 164 0.57 -8.16 -16.59
CA ASP A 164 0.78 -9.14 -17.68
C ASP A 164 1.79 -8.66 -18.73
N LEU A 165 2.24 -7.39 -18.63
CA LEU A 165 3.32 -6.83 -19.44
C LEU A 165 4.72 -7.11 -18.86
N THR A 166 4.81 -7.86 -17.76
CA THR A 166 6.07 -8.25 -17.11
C THR A 166 6.47 -9.68 -17.49
N CYS A 167 7.64 -10.12 -17.02
CA CYS A 167 8.07 -11.53 -17.06
C CYS A 167 8.01 -12.15 -15.65
N PRO A 168 6.89 -12.79 -15.24
CA PRO A 168 6.73 -13.34 -13.89
C PRO A 168 7.78 -14.42 -13.56
N GLU A 169 8.16 -15.25 -14.52
CA GLU A 169 9.11 -16.35 -14.34
C GLU A 169 10.48 -15.85 -13.91
N ARG A 170 10.99 -14.80 -14.57
CA ARG A 170 12.28 -14.19 -14.21
C ARG A 170 12.24 -13.57 -12.81
N ASN A 171 11.15 -12.86 -12.51
CA ASN A 171 10.96 -12.27 -11.17
C ASN A 171 10.86 -13.35 -10.08
N ARG A 172 10.23 -14.49 -10.38
CA ARG A 172 10.18 -15.67 -9.50
C ARG A 172 11.57 -16.21 -9.24
N GLU A 173 12.37 -16.42 -10.27
CA GLU A 173 13.75 -16.92 -10.16
C GLU A 173 14.61 -16.01 -9.27
N PHE A 174 14.57 -14.69 -9.50
CA PHE A 174 15.28 -13.72 -8.67
C PHE A 174 14.81 -13.76 -7.21
N ASN A 175 13.50 -13.73 -6.97
CA ASN A 175 12.97 -13.70 -5.61
C ASN A 175 13.28 -15.01 -4.86
N MET A 176 13.18 -16.17 -5.52
CA MET A 176 13.59 -17.47 -4.95
C MET A 176 15.10 -17.55 -4.68
N SER A 177 15.94 -16.90 -5.50
CA SER A 177 17.38 -16.80 -5.25
C SER A 177 17.73 -15.93 -4.02
N CYS A 178 16.79 -15.11 -3.55
CA CYS A 178 16.91 -14.35 -2.31
C CYS A 178 16.46 -15.13 -1.06
N GLN A 179 15.97 -16.36 -1.21
CA GLN A 179 15.54 -17.19 -0.08
C GLN A 179 16.76 -17.72 0.69
N SER A 180 16.70 -17.63 2.02
CA SER A 180 17.77 -18.13 2.88
C SER A 180 17.55 -19.58 3.30
N SER A 181 18.63 -20.34 3.50
CA SER A 181 18.59 -21.68 4.10
C SER A 181 18.08 -21.69 5.54
N PHE A 182 18.11 -20.55 6.24
CA PHE A 182 17.52 -20.39 7.58
C PHE A 182 16.01 -20.06 7.53
N GLY A 183 15.41 -19.98 6.35
CA GLY A 183 14.07 -19.46 6.12
C GLY A 183 14.06 -17.94 5.93
N GLY A 184 12.94 -17.45 5.38
CA GLY A 184 12.79 -16.04 5.02
C GLY A 184 13.56 -15.65 3.75
N PHE A 185 13.47 -14.36 3.39
CA PHE A 185 14.08 -13.78 2.20
C PHE A 185 14.93 -12.58 2.58
N GLY A 186 16.09 -12.46 1.94
CA GLY A 186 16.93 -11.28 1.95
C GLY A 186 16.57 -10.31 0.83
N LYS A 187 17.22 -9.13 0.84
CA LYS A 187 17.08 -8.10 -0.20
C LYS A 187 17.56 -8.57 -1.59
N VAL A 188 18.68 -9.29 -1.59
CA VAL A 188 19.40 -9.81 -2.77
C VAL A 188 19.91 -11.22 -2.43
N PRO A 189 20.38 -12.01 -3.41
CA PRO A 189 20.99 -13.31 -3.13
C PRO A 189 22.09 -13.20 -2.08
N GLU A 190 22.18 -14.20 -1.21
CA GLU A 190 23.16 -14.31 -0.11
C GLU A 190 23.03 -13.23 0.99
N ALA A 191 22.14 -12.25 0.85
CA ALA A 191 21.84 -11.31 1.93
C ALA A 191 21.15 -12.02 3.10
N ARG A 192 21.39 -11.54 4.32
CA ARG A 192 20.67 -12.05 5.50
C ARG A 192 19.17 -11.77 5.36
N PRO A 193 18.31 -12.75 5.70
CA PRO A 193 16.87 -12.55 5.66
C PRO A 193 16.43 -11.59 6.77
N ASP A 194 15.38 -10.82 6.49
CA ASP A 194 14.69 -9.99 7.48
C ASP A 194 13.17 -10.04 7.28
N LEU A 195 12.41 -9.54 8.26
CA LEU A 195 10.95 -9.62 8.25
C LEU A 195 10.32 -8.88 7.06
N LEU A 196 10.88 -7.75 6.66
CA LEU A 196 10.33 -6.92 5.58
C LEU A 196 10.50 -7.64 4.24
N HIS A 197 11.72 -8.07 3.91
CA HIS A 197 11.97 -8.75 2.64
C HIS A 197 11.33 -10.14 2.63
N SER A 198 11.25 -10.83 3.77
CA SER A 198 10.51 -12.10 3.87
C SER A 198 9.03 -11.93 3.54
N TYR A 199 8.39 -10.92 4.13
CA TYR A 199 6.98 -10.64 3.87
C TYR A 199 6.75 -10.18 2.43
N MET A 200 7.51 -9.18 1.97
CA MET A 200 7.34 -8.61 0.63
C MET A 200 7.75 -9.57 -0.47
N GLY A 201 8.74 -10.43 -0.24
CA GLY A 201 9.14 -11.51 -1.13
C GLY A 201 7.99 -12.51 -1.33
N LEU A 202 7.37 -12.97 -0.23
CA LEU A 202 6.19 -13.84 -0.28
C LEU A 202 4.99 -13.15 -0.97
N CYS A 203 4.75 -11.88 -0.68
CA CYS A 203 3.70 -11.12 -1.34
C CYS A 203 3.96 -10.99 -2.85
N GLY A 204 5.21 -10.71 -3.25
CA GLY A 204 5.60 -10.68 -4.65
C GLY A 204 5.39 -12.02 -5.37
N LEU A 205 5.72 -13.14 -4.72
CA LEU A 205 5.44 -14.48 -5.23
C LEU A 205 3.94 -14.77 -5.35
N SER A 206 3.13 -14.31 -4.38
CA SER A 206 1.67 -14.44 -4.44
C SER A 206 1.07 -13.71 -5.65
N LEU A 207 1.57 -12.52 -6.01
CA LEU A 207 1.11 -11.76 -7.18
C LEU A 207 1.35 -12.49 -8.52
N MET A 208 2.31 -13.42 -8.56
CA MET A 208 2.61 -14.25 -9.74
C MET A 208 1.62 -15.42 -9.90
N GLY A 209 0.75 -15.67 -8.92
CA GLY A 209 -0.25 -16.74 -8.99
C GLY A 209 0.30 -18.14 -8.70
N LEU A 210 1.30 -18.26 -7.82
CA LEU A 210 1.78 -19.57 -7.37
C LEU A 210 0.70 -20.30 -6.55
N ASP A 211 0.41 -21.55 -6.89
CA ASP A 211 -0.69 -22.33 -6.32
C ASP A 211 -0.56 -22.57 -4.80
N ASP A 212 0.68 -22.65 -4.30
CA ASP A 212 0.96 -22.92 -2.88
C ASP A 212 0.84 -21.67 -1.98
N LEU A 213 0.56 -20.50 -2.55
CA LEU A 213 0.42 -19.24 -1.82
C LEU A 213 -1.01 -18.71 -1.87
N GLN A 214 -1.47 -18.19 -0.74
CA GLN A 214 -2.74 -17.48 -0.70
C GLN A 214 -2.66 -16.22 -1.56
N LYS A 215 -3.74 -15.94 -2.31
CA LYS A 215 -3.90 -14.69 -3.04
C LYS A 215 -3.93 -13.51 -2.06
N ILE A 216 -3.21 -12.45 -2.40
CA ILE A 216 -3.19 -11.20 -1.64
C ILE A 216 -3.97 -10.09 -2.37
N ASP A 217 -4.47 -9.15 -1.59
CA ASP A 217 -4.96 -7.87 -2.10
C ASP A 217 -3.76 -6.96 -2.43
N PRO A 218 -3.65 -6.40 -3.64
CA PRO A 218 -2.50 -5.57 -4.01
C PRO A 218 -2.49 -4.20 -3.33
N VAL A 219 -3.64 -3.67 -2.89
CA VAL A 219 -3.75 -2.37 -2.22
C VAL A 219 -3.25 -2.46 -0.78
N PHE A 220 -3.59 -3.53 -0.06
CA PHE A 220 -3.22 -3.70 1.35
C PHE A 220 -1.99 -4.59 1.57
N GLY A 221 -1.70 -5.48 0.62
CA GLY A 221 -0.56 -6.40 0.70
C GLY A 221 -0.75 -7.57 1.65
N PHE A 222 -1.98 -7.92 2.07
CA PHE A 222 -2.30 -9.12 2.84
C PHE A 222 -3.43 -9.93 2.19
N GLY A 223 -3.73 -11.13 2.70
CA GLY A 223 -4.65 -12.09 2.06
C GLY A 223 -6.04 -11.51 1.73
N VAL A 224 -6.56 -11.85 0.54
CA VAL A 224 -7.84 -11.31 0.02
C VAL A 224 -9.03 -11.53 0.98
N ARG A 225 -9.02 -12.64 1.73
CA ARG A 225 -10.05 -12.93 2.74
C ARG A 225 -10.09 -11.88 3.85
N ALA A 226 -8.91 -11.49 4.36
CA ALA A 226 -8.83 -10.47 5.38
C ALA A 226 -9.18 -9.09 4.80
N ALA A 227 -8.75 -8.81 3.57
CA ALA A 227 -9.06 -7.55 2.88
C ALA A 227 -10.57 -7.35 2.71
N ALA A 228 -11.28 -8.37 2.24
CA ALA A 228 -12.72 -8.35 2.00
C ALA A 228 -13.59 -8.38 3.28
N HIS A 229 -13.05 -8.84 4.41
CA HIS A 229 -13.80 -8.89 5.67
C HIS A 229 -14.08 -7.49 6.21
N ASP A 230 -15.35 -7.13 6.45
CA ASP A 230 -15.73 -5.90 7.13
C ASP A 230 -15.74 -6.12 8.65
N PRO A 231 -14.75 -5.60 9.42
CA PRO A 231 -14.73 -5.78 10.87
C PRO A 231 -15.90 -5.07 11.57
N LEU A 232 -16.52 -4.07 10.93
CA LEU A 232 -17.60 -3.26 11.48
C LEU A 232 -19.00 -3.76 11.08
N GLU A 233 -19.11 -4.94 10.48
CA GLU A 233 -20.38 -5.52 10.02
C GLU A 233 -21.44 -5.59 11.15
N HIS A 234 -21.00 -5.91 12.38
CA HIS A 234 -21.85 -5.96 13.57
C HIS A 234 -22.51 -4.61 13.94
N LEU A 235 -21.98 -3.48 13.46
CA LEU A 235 -22.55 -2.15 13.67
C LEU A 235 -23.64 -1.81 12.64
N LYS A 236 -23.68 -2.52 11.50
CA LYS A 236 -24.71 -2.34 10.47
C LYS A 236 -26.02 -3.00 10.89
N THR A 237 -25.95 -4.17 11.50
CA THR A 237 -27.12 -4.95 11.96
C THR A 237 -27.87 -4.31 13.13
N THR A 238 -27.19 -3.53 13.98
CA THR A 238 -27.81 -2.86 15.15
C THR A 238 -28.67 -1.64 14.80
N ARG A 239 -28.56 -1.07 13.59
CA ARG A 239 -29.43 0.04 13.14
C ARG A 239 -30.79 -0.41 12.58
N GLY A 240 -30.96 -1.71 12.31
CA GLY A 240 -32.20 -2.26 11.71
C GLY A 240 -33.32 -2.63 12.69
N SER A 241 -33.10 -2.54 14.01
CA SER A 241 -34.05 -3.06 15.02
C SER A 241 -34.85 -2.00 15.80
N LYS A 242 -34.97 -0.76 15.27
CA LYS A 242 -35.89 0.24 15.83
C LYS A 242 -37.02 0.54 14.84
N SER A 243 -37.96 -0.40 14.73
CA SER A 243 -39.34 -0.06 14.34
C SER A 243 -40.01 0.66 15.53
N PRO A 244 -40.65 1.82 15.36
CA PRO A 244 -41.48 2.39 16.41
C PRO A 244 -42.74 1.52 16.53
N SER A 245 -42.87 0.81 17.65
CA SER A 245 -44.17 0.27 18.06
C SER A 245 -45.10 1.45 18.36
N SER A 246 -46.23 1.43 17.66
CA SER A 246 -47.47 2.22 17.80
C SER A 246 -47.74 2.85 19.15
#